data_AF-A0A2H6NCA9-F1
#
_entry.id   AF-A0A2H6NCA9-F1
#
_cell.length_a   1.000
_cell.length_b   1.000
_cell.length_c   1.000
_cell.angle_alpha   90.00
_cell.angle_beta   90.00
_cell.angle_gamma   90.00
#
_symmetry.space_group_name_H-M   'P 1'
#
loop_
_entity.id
_entity.type
_entity.pdbx_description
1 polymer ?
#
loop_
_entity_poly.entity_id
_entity_poly.type
_entity_poly.pdbx_seq_one_letter_code
_entity_poly.pdbx_strand_id
1 'polypeptide(L)'
;NELVVGDTNGKLFVYKNDESQPWTLRSCQGMLTCVGVGDICNKKKNLVVAVSAEGWFHLFDLTPPPKHGDVLGHHELLNPDDPKLAFKQHIPANTKVMLIDDIDGDGKNELVIGYTDRVVRAFRWEDSPEGSDSLSGQLVLLKKWLLEGQVGHEDRTTA
;
A
#
# COMPACT_ATOMS: atom_id res chain seq x y z
N ASN A 1 11.31 -8.40 -13.86
CA ASN A 1 10.23 -7.39 -13.71
C ASN A 1 9.19 -7.98 -12.77
N GLU A 2 8.53 -7.17 -11.95
CA GLU A 2 7.47 -7.63 -11.04
C GLU A 2 6.20 -6.84 -11.30
N LEU A 3 5.04 -7.51 -11.23
CA LEU A 3 3.74 -6.90 -11.46
C LEU A 3 2.81 -7.24 -10.30
N VAL A 4 2.16 -6.22 -9.73
CA VAL A 4 1.17 -6.36 -8.66
C VAL A 4 -0.19 -5.93 -9.19
N VAL A 5 -1.20 -6.77 -9.00
CA VAL A 5 -2.56 -6.53 -9.49
C VAL A 5 -3.56 -6.79 -8.37
N GLY A 6 -4.43 -5.82 -8.09
CA GLY A 6 -5.58 -6.00 -7.22
C GLY A 6 -6.85 -6.19 -8.03
N ASP A 7 -7.78 -7.03 -7.55
CA ASP A 7 -9.10 -7.20 -8.15
C ASP A 7 -10.24 -6.65 -7.27
N THR A 8 -11.45 -6.67 -7.81
CA THR A 8 -12.65 -6.19 -7.13
C THR A 8 -13.19 -7.14 -6.05
N ASN A 9 -12.65 -8.35 -5.95
CA ASN A 9 -13.03 -9.34 -4.94
C ASN A 9 -12.11 -9.29 -3.71
N GLY A 10 -11.15 -8.36 -3.67
CA GLY A 10 -10.18 -8.26 -2.59
C GLY A 10 -8.99 -9.20 -2.76
N LYS A 11 -8.72 -9.71 -3.97
CA LYS A 11 -7.54 -10.54 -4.25
C LYS A 11 -6.40 -9.69 -4.80
N LEU A 12 -5.22 -9.89 -4.22
CA LEU A 12 -3.97 -9.28 -4.65
C LEU A 12 -3.06 -10.34 -5.26
N PHE A 13 -2.73 -10.19 -6.54
CA PHE A 13 -1.88 -11.09 -7.30
C PHE A 13 -0.52 -10.45 -7.51
N VAL A 14 0.54 -11.24 -7.34
CA VAL A 14 1.90 -10.80 -7.66
C VAL A 14 2.50 -11.75 -8.67
N TYR A 15 2.93 -11.21 -9.80
CA TYR A 15 3.59 -11.92 -10.87
C TYR A 15 5.06 -11.54 -10.88
N LYS A 16 5.93 -12.53 -11.09
CA LYS A 16 7.38 -12.33 -11.20
C LYS A 16 7.83 -12.81 -12.57
N ASN A 17 8.71 -12.04 -13.19
CA ASN A 17 9.23 -12.31 -14.53
C ASN A 17 8.09 -12.40 -15.57
N ASP A 18 8.25 -13.24 -16.58
CA ASP A 18 7.31 -13.40 -17.69
C ASP A 18 6.35 -14.59 -17.47
N GLU A 19 6.14 -14.98 -16.21
CA GLU A 19 5.27 -16.10 -15.86
C GLU A 19 3.79 -15.70 -15.92
N SER A 20 2.96 -16.57 -16.53
CA SER A 20 1.51 -16.34 -16.64
C SER A 20 0.72 -16.68 -15.38
N GLN A 21 1.34 -17.40 -14.44
CA GLN A 21 0.76 -17.78 -13.16
C GLN A 21 1.23 -16.79 -12.08
N PRO A 22 0.36 -16.40 -11.14
CA PRO A 22 0.76 -15.55 -10.04
C PRO A 22 1.76 -16.29 -9.14
N TRP A 23 2.88 -15.65 -8.83
CA TRP A 23 3.87 -16.14 -7.87
C TRP A 23 3.31 -16.18 -6.44
N THR A 24 2.48 -15.19 -6.08
CA THR A 24 1.71 -15.22 -4.84
C THR A 24 0.33 -14.57 -4.99
N LEU A 25 -0.58 -14.95 -4.09
CA LEU A 25 -1.94 -14.43 -3.97
C LEU A 25 -2.13 -14.00 -2.50
N ARG A 26 -2.67 -12.82 -2.23
CA ARG A 26 -3.07 -12.40 -0.87
C ARG A 26 -4.53 -12.01 -0.86
N SER A 27 -5.21 -12.34 0.24
CA SER A 27 -6.58 -11.94 0.49
C SER A 27 -6.60 -10.63 1.28
N CYS A 28 -7.31 -9.64 0.76
CA CYS A 28 -7.56 -8.34 1.39
C CYS A 28 -9.04 -8.24 1.78
N GLN A 29 -9.33 -7.42 2.78
CA GLN A 29 -10.72 -7.13 3.12
C GLN A 29 -11.27 -6.03 2.21
N GLY A 30 -12.29 -6.38 1.43
CA GLY A 30 -13.03 -5.45 0.57
C GLY A 30 -12.43 -5.28 -0.82
N MET A 31 -13.12 -4.52 -1.67
CA MET A 31 -12.73 -4.27 -3.06
C MET A 31 -11.46 -3.41 -3.12
N LEU A 32 -10.42 -3.85 -3.82
CA LEU A 32 -9.19 -3.06 -3.96
C LEU A 32 -9.38 -1.90 -4.94
N THR A 33 -9.04 -0.69 -4.51
CA THR A 33 -9.10 0.53 -5.35
C THR A 33 -7.72 1.06 -5.70
N CYS A 34 -6.71 0.78 -4.87
CA CYS A 34 -5.33 1.18 -5.12
C CYS A 34 -4.38 0.06 -4.71
N VAL A 35 -3.36 -0.18 -5.54
CA VAL A 35 -2.22 -1.04 -5.23
C VAL A 35 -0.94 -0.27 -5.55
N GLY A 36 0.12 -0.52 -4.80
CA GLY A 36 1.40 0.13 -5.02
C GLY A 36 2.54 -0.61 -4.34
N VAL A 37 3.75 -0.25 -4.70
CA VAL A 37 4.98 -0.85 -4.15
C VAL A 37 5.94 0.28 -3.81
N GLY A 38 6.48 0.28 -2.60
CA GLY A 38 7.43 1.31 -2.17
C GLY A 38 7.92 1.09 -0.74
N ASP A 39 8.96 1.85 -0.36
CA ASP A 39 9.55 1.83 0.99
C ASP A 39 8.74 2.69 1.96
N ILE A 40 7.52 2.22 2.28
CA ILE A 40 6.58 2.95 3.15
C ILE A 40 7.04 3.02 4.61
N CYS A 41 7.79 2.02 5.07
CA CYS A 41 8.29 1.96 6.44
C CYS A 41 9.61 2.73 6.63
N ASN A 42 10.17 3.33 5.57
CA ASN A 42 11.45 4.03 5.61
C ASN A 42 12.62 3.15 6.11
N LYS A 43 12.64 1.89 5.68
CA LYS A 43 13.64 0.87 6.08
C LYS A 43 14.49 0.41 4.89
N LYS A 44 14.51 1.16 3.79
CA LYS A 44 15.16 0.81 2.51
C LYS A 44 14.64 -0.51 1.95
N LYS A 45 13.37 -0.81 2.19
CA LYS A 45 12.73 -2.06 1.82
C LYS A 45 11.37 -1.80 1.22
N ASN A 46 11.21 -2.16 -0.05
CA ASN A 46 9.92 -2.06 -0.72
C ASN A 46 8.95 -3.11 -0.19
N LEU A 47 7.73 -2.66 0.09
CA LEU A 47 6.61 -3.49 0.52
C LEU A 47 5.44 -3.27 -0.43
N VAL A 48 4.52 -4.24 -0.47
CA VAL A 48 3.31 -4.12 -1.28
C VAL A 48 2.19 -3.51 -0.45
N VAL A 49 1.57 -2.47 -0.98
CA VAL A 49 0.44 -1.77 -0.37
C VAL A 49 -0.82 -2.06 -1.18
N ALA A 50 -1.91 -2.35 -0.49
CA ALA A 50 -3.24 -2.45 -1.08
C ALA A 50 -4.28 -1.72 -0.23
N VAL A 51 -5.10 -0.89 -0.86
CA VAL A 51 -6.16 -0.11 -0.19
C VAL A 51 -7.52 -0.51 -0.74
N SER A 52 -8.46 -0.77 0.16
CA SER A 52 -9.84 -1.10 -0.20
C SER A 52 -10.74 0.14 -0.29
N ALA A 53 -11.87 0.01 -0.99
CA ALA A 53 -12.89 1.05 -1.12
C ALA A 53 -13.45 1.48 0.24
N GLU A 54 -13.53 0.55 1.19
CA GLU A 54 -14.02 0.73 2.55
C GLU A 54 -12.97 1.40 3.47
N GLY A 55 -11.74 1.59 3.00
CA GLY A 55 -10.67 2.22 3.76
C GLY A 55 -9.76 1.25 4.50
N TRP A 56 -9.77 -0.04 4.17
CA TRP A 56 -8.77 -0.96 4.71
C TRP A 56 -7.44 -0.81 3.99
N PHE A 57 -6.44 -0.33 4.71
CA PHE A 57 -5.04 -0.33 4.30
C PHE A 57 -4.40 -1.67 4.68
N HIS A 58 -3.79 -2.34 3.71
CA HIS A 58 -3.04 -3.58 3.87
C HIS A 58 -1.61 -3.37 3.40
N LEU A 59 -0.67 -3.90 4.17
CA LEU A 59 0.76 -3.83 3.90
C LEU A 59 1.35 -5.23 3.97
N PHE A 60 2.03 -5.65 2.91
CA PHE A 60 2.57 -7.00 2.79
C PHE A 60 4.08 -6.99 2.60
N ASP A 61 4.77 -7.77 3.45
CA ASP A 61 6.16 -8.14 3.24
C ASP A 61 6.20 -9.46 2.46
N LEU A 62 6.61 -9.37 1.18
CA LEU A 62 6.71 -10.52 0.29
C LEU A 62 8.14 -11.04 0.16
N THR A 63 9.03 -10.62 1.05
CA THR A 63 10.39 -11.16 1.10
C THR A 63 10.31 -12.61 1.57
N PRO A 64 10.89 -13.58 0.83
CA PRO A 64 10.95 -14.95 1.32
C PRO A 64 11.73 -14.98 2.65
N PRO A 65 11.28 -15.78 3.64
CA PRO A 65 12.01 -15.90 4.90
C PRO A 65 13.43 -16.44 4.62
N PRO A 66 14.42 -16.07 5.45
CA PRO A 66 15.76 -16.61 5.31
C PRO A 66 15.68 -18.14 5.44
N LYS A 67 16.05 -18.85 4.37
CA LYS A 67 16.19 -20.31 4.37
C LYS A 67 17.31 -20.65 5.36
N HIS A 68 16.96 -21.05 6.59
CA HIS A 68 17.90 -21.83 7.38
C HIS A 68 18.13 -23.15 6.64
N GLY A 69 19.40 -23.48 6.44
CA GLY A 69 19.85 -24.51 5.50
C GLY A 69 19.24 -25.89 5.70
N ASP A 70 19.28 -26.64 4.59
CA ASP A 70 19.02 -28.07 4.42
C ASP A 70 17.58 -28.55 4.64
N VAL A 71 16.83 -28.77 3.56
CA VAL A 71 16.58 -30.10 2.96
C VAL A 71 15.68 -29.92 1.72
N LEU A 72 16.22 -30.34 0.57
CA LEU A 72 15.57 -30.90 -0.63
C LEU A 72 14.09 -30.55 -0.93
N GLY A 73 13.86 -29.82 -2.03
CA GLY A 73 12.92 -30.28 -3.05
C GLY A 73 11.42 -30.02 -2.91
N HIS A 74 10.99 -28.99 -2.17
CA HIS A 74 9.63 -28.47 -2.34
C HIS A 74 9.64 -26.94 -2.41
N HIS A 75 9.01 -26.39 -3.44
CA HIS A 75 8.67 -24.98 -3.54
C HIS A 75 7.63 -24.72 -2.44
N GLU A 76 8.08 -24.46 -1.21
CA GLU A 76 7.22 -23.99 -0.12
C GLU A 76 6.61 -22.67 -0.56
N LEU A 77 5.41 -22.76 -1.11
CA LEU A 77 4.54 -21.63 -1.34
C LEU A 77 4.34 -20.98 0.04
N LEU A 78 4.87 -19.77 0.19
CA LEU A 78 4.55 -18.89 1.32
C LEU A 78 3.05 -19.00 1.55
N ASN A 79 2.64 -19.42 2.75
CA ASN A 79 1.21 -19.57 3.02
C ASN A 79 0.56 -18.21 2.77
N PRO A 80 -0.31 -18.08 1.75
CA PRO A 80 -0.83 -16.78 1.31
C PRO A 80 -1.61 -16.04 2.41
N ASP A 81 -2.05 -16.77 3.43
CA ASP A 81 -2.77 -16.25 4.57
C ASP A 81 -1.91 -16.14 5.85
N ASP A 82 -0.57 -16.21 5.77
CA ASP A 82 0.27 -15.99 6.96
C ASP A 82 0.08 -14.55 7.48
N PRO A 83 -0.57 -14.38 8.66
CA PRO A 83 -0.85 -13.06 9.19
C PRO A 83 0.42 -12.34 9.66
N LYS A 84 1.54 -13.06 9.85
CA LYS A 84 2.82 -12.44 10.24
C LYS A 84 3.41 -11.54 9.16
N LEU A 85 3.04 -11.77 7.90
CA LEU A 85 3.56 -11.04 6.75
C LEU A 85 2.63 -9.92 6.27
N ALA A 86 1.58 -9.61 7.06
CA ALA A 86 0.56 -8.63 6.69
C ALA A 86 0.26 -7.70 7.86
N PHE A 87 0.43 -6.39 7.65
CA PHE A 87 -0.11 -5.37 8.53
C PHE A 87 -1.41 -4.82 7.96
N LYS A 88 -2.33 -4.40 8.85
CA LYS A 88 -3.61 -3.83 8.47
C LYS A 88 -4.02 -2.69 9.38
N GLN A 89 -4.54 -1.62 8.78
CA GLN A 89 -5.07 -0.46 9.47
C GLN A 89 -6.29 0.09 8.73
N HIS A 90 -7.18 0.75 9.46
CA HIS A 90 -8.27 1.50 8.86
C HIS A 90 -7.85 2.95 8.58
N ILE A 91 -8.05 3.40 7.34
CA ILE A 91 -7.94 4.80 6.90
C ILE A 91 -9.32 5.25 6.39
N PRO A 92 -9.55 6.53 6.06
CA PRO A 92 -10.81 6.94 5.45
C PRO A 92 -11.13 6.15 4.17
N ALA A 93 -12.40 5.88 3.95
CA ALA A 93 -12.91 5.20 2.76
C ALA A 93 -12.78 6.06 1.49
N ASN A 94 -13.14 5.47 0.34
CA ASN A 94 -13.19 6.12 -0.98
C ASN A 94 -11.84 6.64 -1.49
N THR A 95 -10.79 5.86 -1.26
CA THR A 95 -9.46 6.09 -1.85
C THR A 95 -9.52 5.92 -3.36
N LYS A 96 -9.06 6.93 -4.11
CA LYS A 96 -9.07 6.96 -5.58
C LYS A 96 -7.67 6.83 -6.18
N VAL A 97 -6.67 7.44 -5.55
CA VAL A 97 -5.28 7.44 -5.99
C VAL A 97 -4.34 7.33 -4.79
N MET A 98 -3.17 6.74 -5.02
CA MET A 98 -2.14 6.53 -4.01
C MET A 98 -0.76 6.82 -4.61
N LEU A 99 0.08 7.51 -3.83
CA LEU A 99 1.50 7.77 -4.12
C LEU A 99 2.33 7.45 -2.87
N ILE A 100 3.53 6.91 -3.06
CA ILE A 100 4.52 6.70 -2.01
C ILE A 100 5.77 7.46 -2.45
N ASP A 101 6.08 8.57 -1.79
CA ASP A 101 7.23 9.41 -2.11
C ASP A 101 7.55 10.37 -0.97
N ASP A 102 8.76 10.91 -0.95
CA ASP A 102 9.17 11.99 -0.05
C ASP A 102 8.65 13.33 -0.60
N ILE A 103 7.54 13.81 -0.04
CA ILE A 103 6.85 15.02 -0.54
C ILE A 103 7.31 16.31 0.15
N ASP A 104 8.04 16.21 1.25
CA ASP A 104 8.52 17.37 2.00
C ASP A 104 10.05 17.54 2.01
N GLY A 105 10.78 16.58 1.45
CA GLY A 105 12.23 16.61 1.25
C GLY A 105 13.03 16.26 2.49
N ASP A 106 12.45 15.60 3.49
CA ASP A 106 13.14 15.20 4.71
C ASP A 106 13.86 13.85 4.62
N GLY A 107 13.79 13.19 3.46
CA GLY A 107 14.40 11.90 3.17
C GLY A 107 13.57 10.71 3.63
N LYS A 108 12.32 10.91 4.06
CA LYS A 108 11.36 9.84 4.38
C LYS A 108 10.18 9.88 3.42
N ASN A 109 9.71 8.71 3.03
CA ASN A 109 8.53 8.56 2.20
C ASN A 109 7.25 8.74 3.01
N GLU A 110 6.29 9.45 2.41
CA GLU A 110 4.90 9.55 2.82
C GLU A 110 4.01 8.65 1.96
N LEU A 111 2.92 8.17 2.56
CA LEU A 111 1.78 7.68 1.82
C LEU A 111 0.81 8.85 1.55
N VAL A 112 0.72 9.28 0.30
CA VAL A 112 -0.26 10.28 -0.12
C VAL A 112 -1.47 9.59 -0.73
N ILE A 113 -2.64 9.85 -0.15
CA ILE A 113 -3.92 9.32 -0.60
C ILE A 113 -4.80 10.46 -1.09
N GLY A 114 -5.23 10.37 -2.35
CA GLY A 114 -6.28 11.20 -2.91
C GLY A 114 -7.63 10.49 -2.85
N TYR A 115 -8.61 11.17 -2.26
CA TYR A 115 -9.96 10.65 -2.06
C TYR A 115 -10.91 11.16 -3.15
N THR A 116 -12.08 10.52 -3.29
CA THR A 116 -13.11 10.97 -4.25
C THR A 116 -13.76 12.31 -3.86
N ASP A 117 -13.63 12.74 -2.60
CA ASP A 117 -14.27 13.93 -2.02
C ASP A 117 -13.36 15.18 -2.04
N ARG A 118 -12.36 15.21 -2.93
CA ARG A 118 -11.38 16.31 -3.09
C ARG A 118 -10.46 16.50 -1.88
N VAL A 119 -10.47 15.58 -0.94
CA VAL A 119 -9.50 15.54 0.14
C VAL A 119 -8.23 14.84 -0.34
N VAL A 120 -7.08 15.35 0.06
CA VAL A 120 -5.81 14.64 0.01
C VAL A 120 -5.29 14.50 1.43
N ARG A 121 -4.73 13.34 1.78
CA ARG A 121 -4.05 13.15 3.07
C ARG A 121 -2.66 12.58 2.83
N ALA A 122 -1.71 13.04 3.62
CA ALA A 122 -0.38 12.44 3.72
C ALA A 122 -0.27 11.74 5.07
N PHE A 123 0.16 10.49 5.03
CA PHE A 123 0.46 9.69 6.20
C PHE A 123 1.94 9.32 6.21
N ARG A 124 2.49 9.07 7.39
CA ARG A 124 3.83 8.52 7.55
C ARG A 124 3.79 7.30 8.45
N TRP A 125 4.63 6.32 8.17
CA TRP A 125 4.78 5.16 9.02
C TRP A 125 5.57 5.52 10.28
N GLU A 126 5.05 5.11 11.44
CA GLU A 126 5.74 5.15 12.72
C GLU A 126 5.88 3.73 13.27
N ASP A 127 7.10 3.35 13.62
CA ASP A 127 7.37 2.06 14.26
C ASP A 127 6.83 2.02 15.68
N SER A 128 6.29 0.86 16.07
CA SER A 128 5.92 0.61 17.46
C SER A 128 7.19 0.32 18.28
N PRO A 129 7.37 0.94 19.45
CA PRO A 129 8.54 0.72 20.30
C PRO A 129 8.60 -0.69 20.92
N GLU A 130 7.49 -1.44 20.90
CA GLU A 130 7.38 -2.75 21.55
C GLU A 130 7.48 -3.95 20.58
N GLY A 131 7.66 -3.70 19.28
CA GLY A 131 7.55 -4.75 18.28
C GLY A 131 8.88 -5.44 17.92
N SER A 132 8.92 -6.76 18.05
CA SER A 132 10.01 -7.60 17.54
C SER A 132 9.88 -7.96 16.04
N ASP A 133 8.74 -7.62 15.42
CA ASP A 133 8.39 -8.00 14.05
C ASP A 133 8.65 -6.89 13.04
N SER A 134 8.94 -7.25 11.78
CA SER A 134 9.32 -6.30 10.72
C SER A 134 8.23 -5.28 10.37
N LEU A 135 6.96 -5.55 10.68
CA LEU A 135 5.78 -4.71 10.38
C LEU A 135 5.04 -4.23 11.63
N SER A 136 5.73 -4.02 12.76
CA SER A 136 5.12 -3.44 13.95
C SER A 136 5.13 -1.91 13.90
N GLY A 137 4.00 -1.30 13.59
CA GLY A 137 3.87 0.17 13.52
C GLY A 137 2.48 0.60 13.11
N GLN A 138 2.35 1.85 12.69
CA GLN A 138 1.09 2.42 12.21
C GLN A 138 1.31 3.57 11.24
N LEU A 139 0.31 3.85 10.42
CA LEU A 139 0.23 5.09 9.67
C LEU A 139 -0.33 6.21 10.55
N VAL A 140 0.44 7.27 10.72
CA VAL A 140 -0.01 8.50 11.37
C VAL A 140 -0.34 9.57 10.33
N LEU A 141 -1.42 10.30 10.54
CA LEU A 141 -1.81 11.41 9.66
C LEU A 141 -0.86 12.59 9.89
N LEU A 142 -0.13 12.98 8.86
CA LEU A 142 0.72 14.17 8.89
C LEU A 142 -0.03 15.42 8.45
N LYS A 143 -0.73 15.32 7.31
CA LYS A 143 -1.35 16.48 6.68
C LYS A 143 -2.63 16.13 5.95
N LYS A 144 -3.56 17.08 5.94
CA LYS A 144 -4.83 17.02 5.23
C LYS A 144 -4.98 18.29 4.41
N TRP A 145 -5.29 18.13 3.13
CA TRP A 145 -5.66 19.21 2.23
C TRP A 145 -7.09 19.00 1.75
N LEU A 146 -7.85 20.08 1.69
CA LEU A 146 -9.14 20.12 1.00
C LEU A 146 -8.94 20.96 -0.27
N LEU A 147 -9.13 20.34 -1.43
CA LEU A 147 -9.00 21.02 -2.71
C LEU A 147 -10.36 21.57 -3.15
N GLU A 148 -10.65 22.80 -2.73
CA GLU A 148 -11.84 23.53 -3.17
C GLU A 148 -11.62 24.16 -4.55
N GLY A 149 -12.63 24.16 -5.43
CA GLY A 149 -12.66 25.10 -6.56
C GLY A 149 -12.19 24.67 -7.96
N GLN A 150 -12.03 23.38 -8.32
CA GLN A 150 -11.82 22.99 -9.73
C GLN A 150 -13.14 22.85 -10.52
N VAL A 151 -13.96 23.90 -10.54
CA VAL A 151 -15.00 24.10 -11.57
C VAL A 151 -14.65 25.42 -12.23
N GLY A 152 -14.51 25.42 -13.55
CA GLY A 152 -13.88 26.50 -14.32
C GLY A 152 -14.36 27.89 -13.94
N HIS A 153 -13.40 28.79 -13.67
CA HIS A 153 -13.65 30.23 -13.76
C HIS A 153 -13.86 30.53 -15.26
N GLU A 154 -15.11 30.49 -15.73
CA GLU A 154 -15.46 31.30 -16.89
C GLU A 154 -15.44 32.74 -16.42
N ASP A 155 -14.32 33.42 -16.65
CA ASP A 155 -14.28 34.88 -16.62
C ASP A 155 -15.21 35.38 -17.71
N ARG A 156 -16.48 35.60 -17.35
CA ARG A 156 -17.41 36.42 -18.13
C ARG A 156 -16.88 37.84 -18.10
N THR A 157 -15.96 38.11 -19.02
CA THR A 157 -15.60 39.47 -19.38
C THR A 157 -16.86 40.11 -19.95
N THR A 158 -17.37 41.08 -19.20
CA THR A 158 -18.44 42.00 -19.61
C THR A 158 -18.17 42.59 -20.98
N ALA A 159 -19.16 42.53 -21.87
CA ALA A 159 -19.32 43.40 -23.02
C ALA A 159 -20.76 43.94 -23.02
#